data_AF-H3CG28-F1
#
_entry.id   AF-H3CG28-F1
#
_cell.length_a   1.000
_cell.length_b   1.000
_cell.length_c   1.000
_cell.angle_alpha   90.00
_cell.angle_beta   90.00
_cell.angle_gamma   90.00
#
_symmetry.space_group_name_H-M   'P 1'
#
loop_
_entity.id
_entity.type
_entity.pdbx_description
1 polymer ?
#
loop_
_entity_poly.entity_id
_entity_poly.type
_entity_poly.pdbx_seq_one_letter_code
_entity_poly.pdbx_strand_id
1 'polypeptide(L)'
;FFSVQWDAINEMDEYFAPIHTYQVCNVMSPSQNNWLRTGWIPREGARRIYIEVKFTLRDCNSMPGVLGTCKETFNLYYYESDRAVGSTVRENQFIKIDTIAADESFTGVDLGVRRLKLNTEV
;
A
#
# COMPACT_ATOMS: atom_id res chain seq x y z
N PHE A 1 -5.75 -17.07 -6.84
CA PHE A 1 -4.55 -16.81 -7.65
C PHE A 1 -3.89 -15.57 -7.06
N PHE A 2 -2.89 -15.72 -6.20
CA PHE A 2 -2.20 -14.56 -5.63
C PHE A 2 -1.27 -14.00 -6.70
N SER A 3 -1.49 -12.76 -7.12
CA SER A 3 -0.55 -12.03 -7.96
C SER A 3 0.73 -11.80 -7.19
N VAL A 4 1.87 -12.02 -7.84
CA VAL A 4 3.18 -11.81 -7.22
C VAL A 4 3.47 -10.31 -7.04
N GLN A 5 2.56 -9.42 -7.48
CA GLN A 5 2.69 -7.96 -7.41
C GLN A 5 1.39 -7.32 -6.88
N TRP A 6 1.36 -5.99 -6.84
CA TRP A 6 0.15 -5.24 -6.53
C TRP A 6 -0.93 -5.45 -7.58
N ASP A 7 -2.13 -5.80 -7.13
CA ASP A 7 -3.31 -5.95 -7.97
C ASP A 7 -4.21 -4.73 -7.84
N ALA A 8 -4.59 -4.16 -8.99
CA ALA A 8 -5.65 -3.16 -9.05
C ALA A 8 -7.00 -3.86 -8.92
N ILE A 9 -7.80 -3.44 -7.95
CA ILE A 9 -9.14 -3.95 -7.71
C ILE A 9 -10.13 -2.79 -7.60
N ASN A 10 -11.41 -3.11 -7.83
CA ASN A 10 -12.50 -2.16 -7.65
C ASN A 10 -13.27 -2.55 -6.39
N GLU A 11 -13.43 -1.58 -5.49
CA GLU A 11 -14.22 -1.72 -4.27
C GLU A 11 -15.31 -0.65 -4.21
N MET A 12 -16.13 -0.68 -3.17
CA MET A 12 -17.12 0.36 -2.87
C MET A 12 -16.74 1.02 -1.55
N ASP A 13 -16.80 2.34 -1.49
CA ASP A 13 -16.62 3.07 -0.24
C ASP A 13 -17.89 3.05 0.63
N GLU A 14 -17.85 3.78 1.75
CA GLU A 14 -18.97 3.91 2.72
C GLU A 14 -20.25 4.52 2.11
N TYR A 15 -20.12 5.24 0.98
CA TYR A 15 -21.22 5.87 0.26
C TYR A 15 -21.67 5.07 -0.96
N PHE A 16 -21.20 3.82 -1.10
CA PHE A 16 -21.43 2.98 -2.27
C PHE A 16 -20.90 3.58 -3.58
N ALA A 17 -19.92 4.48 -3.50
CA ALA A 17 -19.22 4.96 -4.67
C ALA A 17 -18.12 3.96 -5.06
N PRO A 18 -17.96 3.65 -6.36
CA PRO A 18 -16.89 2.78 -6.81
C PRO A 18 -15.54 3.47 -6.59
N ILE A 19 -14.63 2.77 -5.94
CA ILE A 19 -13.26 3.21 -5.71
C ILE A 19 -12.26 2.24 -6.34
N HIS A 20 -11.15 2.79 -6.81
CA HIS A 20 -10.02 2.02 -7.32
C HIS A 20 -8.98 1.87 -6.21
N THR A 21 -8.72 0.63 -5.79
CA THR A 21 -7.75 0.32 -4.74
C THR A 21 -6.68 -0.62 -5.27
N TYR A 22 -5.56 -0.69 -4.54
CA TYR A 22 -4.47 -1.61 -4.83
C TYR A 22 -4.27 -2.53 -3.64
N GLN A 23 -4.12 -3.83 -3.89
CA GLN A 23 -3.88 -4.82 -2.84
C GLN A 23 -2.67 -5.70 -3.16
N VAL A 24 -1.99 -6.16 -2.11
CA VAL A 24 -0.98 -7.22 -2.19
C VAL A 24 -1.02 -8.03 -0.89
N CYS A 25 -0.98 -9.36 -0.98
CA CYS A 25 -1.05 -10.25 0.18
C CYS A 25 -0.17 -11.49 0.00
N ASN A 26 1.09 -11.29 -0.38
CA ASN A 26 2.06 -12.36 -0.65
C ASN A 26 2.79 -12.81 0.62
N VAL A 27 2.04 -13.04 1.69
CA VAL A 27 2.55 -13.30 3.05
C VAL A 27 3.18 -14.69 3.22
N MET A 28 2.91 -15.63 2.30
CA MET A 28 3.45 -16.99 2.35
C MET A 28 4.90 -17.09 1.83
N SER A 29 5.36 -16.09 1.09
CA SER A 29 6.66 -16.11 0.42
C SER A 29 7.63 -15.17 1.14
N PRO A 30 8.87 -15.60 1.44
CA PRO A 30 9.87 -14.71 2.02
C PRO A 30 10.33 -13.62 1.03
N SER A 31 11.03 -12.62 1.56
CA SER A 31 11.75 -11.59 0.78
C SER A 31 10.93 -10.92 -0.32
N GLN A 32 9.70 -10.52 -0.02
CA GLN A 32 8.84 -9.78 -0.93
C GLN A 32 9.42 -8.39 -1.27
N ASN A 33 9.39 -8.02 -2.54
CA ASN A 33 9.81 -6.71 -3.06
C ASN A 33 8.81 -6.20 -4.11
N ASN A 34 7.62 -5.81 -3.66
CA ASN A 34 6.50 -5.47 -4.52
C ASN A 34 6.34 -3.95 -4.60
N TRP A 35 6.66 -3.36 -5.75
CA TRP A 35 6.56 -1.92 -5.96
C TRP A 35 5.23 -1.54 -6.62
N LEU A 36 4.61 -0.48 -6.11
CA LEU A 36 3.52 0.25 -6.75
C LEU A 36 3.96 1.69 -6.93
N ARG A 37 3.70 2.25 -8.12
CA ARG A 37 4.12 3.61 -8.45
C ARG A 37 2.97 4.38 -9.08
N THR A 38 2.79 5.62 -8.64
CA THR A 38 1.87 6.56 -9.27
C THR A 38 2.35 6.98 -10.66
N GLY A 39 1.48 7.69 -11.39
CA GLY A 39 1.94 8.56 -12.46
C GLY A 39 2.87 9.68 -11.96
N TRP A 40 3.47 10.42 -12.88
CA TRP A 40 4.23 11.62 -12.53
C TRP A 40 3.28 12.73 -12.08
N ILE A 41 3.55 13.31 -10.91
CA ILE A 41 2.72 14.35 -10.29
C ILE A 41 3.46 15.70 -10.41
N PRO A 42 2.92 16.68 -11.15
CA PRO A 42 3.53 18.00 -11.22
C PRO A 42 3.40 18.71 -9.86
N ARG A 43 4.51 19.26 -9.35
CA ARG A 43 4.50 20.00 -8.06
C ARG A 43 3.90 21.41 -8.15
N GLU A 44 3.62 21.91 -9.36
CA GLU A 44 3.01 23.23 -9.60
C GLU A 44 3.65 24.41 -8.81
N GLY A 45 4.97 24.36 -8.62
CA GLY A 45 5.72 25.39 -7.88
C GLY A 45 5.75 25.20 -6.36
N ALA A 46 5.02 24.23 -5.80
CA ALA A 46 5.07 23.88 -4.39
C ALA A 46 6.50 23.48 -3.95
N ARG A 47 6.82 23.82 -2.70
CA ARG A 47 8.09 23.45 -2.02
C ARG A 47 7.90 22.35 -0.98
N ARG A 48 6.65 22.06 -0.62
CA ARG A 48 6.28 21.00 0.32
C ARG A 48 5.01 20.34 -0.19
N ILE A 49 5.02 19.02 -0.23
CA ILE A 49 3.91 18.17 -0.64
C ILE A 49 3.53 17.32 0.57
N TYR A 50 2.24 17.15 0.81
CA TYR A 50 1.70 16.26 1.84
C TYR A 50 1.06 15.06 1.14
N ILE A 51 1.28 13.86 1.67
CA ILE A 51 0.79 12.61 1.08
C ILE A 51 -0.09 11.93 2.11
N GLU A 52 -1.40 12.02 1.93
CA GLU A 52 -2.35 11.25 2.74
C GLU A 52 -2.56 9.88 2.11
N VAL A 53 -2.37 8.81 2.89
CA VAL A 53 -2.62 7.42 2.47
C VAL A 53 -3.70 6.83 3.36
N LYS A 54 -4.77 6.34 2.74
CA LYS A 54 -5.82 5.55 3.39
C LYS A 54 -5.67 4.09 3.04
N PHE A 55 -5.62 3.22 4.04
CA PHE A 55 -5.35 1.80 3.82
C PHE A 55 -5.99 0.92 4.89
N THR A 56 -6.13 -0.36 4.58
CA THR A 56 -6.48 -1.41 5.54
C THR A 56 -5.33 -2.40 5.61
N LEU A 57 -5.08 -2.96 6.79
CA LEU A 57 -3.99 -3.91 7.01
C LEU A 57 -4.50 -5.11 7.80
N ARG A 58 -4.12 -6.32 7.38
CA ARG A 58 -4.51 -7.55 8.05
C ARG A 58 -3.46 -7.96 9.09
N ASP A 59 -3.92 -8.24 10.31
CA ASP A 59 -3.08 -8.77 11.40
C ASP A 59 -2.44 -10.10 10.97
N CYS A 60 -1.12 -10.20 11.07
CA CYS A 60 -0.36 -11.41 10.76
C CYS A 60 -0.73 -12.58 11.67
N ASN A 61 -1.11 -12.32 12.93
CA ASN A 61 -1.57 -13.36 13.87
C ASN A 61 -2.91 -13.96 13.44
N SER A 62 -3.69 -13.25 12.63
CA SER A 62 -4.95 -13.73 12.06
C SER A 62 -4.78 -14.61 10.81
N MET A 63 -3.54 -14.89 10.41
CA MET A 63 -3.20 -15.70 9.24
C MET A 63 -2.40 -16.95 9.64
N PRO A 64 -2.87 -18.16 9.32
CA PRO A 64 -2.15 -19.38 9.66
C PRO A 64 -0.93 -19.57 8.74
N GLY A 65 0.21 -19.95 9.32
CA GLY A 65 1.40 -20.39 8.57
C GLY A 65 2.28 -19.28 7.98
N VAL A 66 2.10 -18.02 8.40
CA VAL A 66 2.85 -16.86 7.85
C VAL A 66 3.83 -16.22 8.84
N LEU A 67 4.02 -16.86 10.01
CA LEU A 67 4.92 -16.36 11.05
C LEU A 67 6.35 -16.29 10.50
N GLY A 68 6.94 -15.09 10.54
CA GLY A 68 8.31 -14.81 10.06
C GLY A 68 8.41 -14.26 8.63
N THR A 69 7.39 -14.44 7.79
CA THR A 69 7.34 -13.89 6.42
C THR A 69 6.36 -12.72 6.29
N CYS A 70 5.30 -12.71 7.09
CA CYS A 70 4.31 -11.64 7.13
C CYS A 70 4.88 -10.33 7.72
N LYS A 71 4.42 -9.19 7.20
CA LYS A 71 4.78 -7.85 7.65
C LYS A 71 3.51 -7.01 7.78
N GLU A 72 3.49 -6.17 8.82
CA GLU A 72 2.36 -5.28 9.15
C GLU A 72 2.70 -3.82 8.85
N THR A 73 3.62 -3.62 7.91
CA THR A 73 4.11 -2.31 7.50
C THR A 73 4.44 -2.30 6.02
N PHE A 74 4.33 -1.15 5.36
CA PHE A 74 4.85 -0.92 4.01
C PHE A 74 5.74 0.32 4.00
N ASN A 75 6.54 0.49 2.96
CA ASN A 75 7.43 1.64 2.84
C ASN A 75 6.88 2.62 1.81
N LEU A 76 6.94 3.91 2.12
CA LEU A 76 6.59 5.00 1.21
C LEU A 76 7.86 5.67 0.69
N TYR A 77 7.90 5.98 -0.60
CA TYR A 77 9.05 6.57 -1.27
C TYR A 77 8.64 7.68 -2.23
N TYR A 78 9.59 8.55 -2.59
CA TYR A 78 9.44 9.51 -3.67
C TYR A 78 10.69 9.57 -4.57
N TYR A 79 10.51 10.09 -5.78
CA TYR A 79 11.58 10.39 -6.72
C TYR A 79 11.24 11.67 -7.47
N GLU A 80 12.13 12.65 -7.43
CA GLU A 80 11.95 13.93 -8.12
C GLU A 80 12.52 13.88 -9.54
N SER A 81 11.76 14.44 -10.49
CA SER A 81 12.18 14.56 -11.88
C SER A 81 11.48 15.74 -12.54
N ASP A 82 12.22 16.48 -13.36
CA ASP A 82 11.71 17.62 -14.13
C ASP A 82 10.74 17.23 -15.26
N ARG A 83 10.58 15.93 -15.52
CA ARG A 83 9.68 15.38 -16.54
C ARG A 83 9.05 14.07 -16.10
N ALA A 84 7.94 13.71 -16.75
CA ALA A 84 7.37 12.38 -16.65
C ALA A 84 8.40 11.32 -17.08
N VAL A 85 8.78 10.45 -16.14
CA VAL A 85 9.70 9.35 -16.41
C VAL A 85 8.89 8.07 -16.57
N GLY A 86 9.16 7.32 -17.63
CA GLY A 86 8.51 6.04 -17.90
C GLY A 86 8.90 4.96 -16.90
N SER A 87 8.80 3.70 -17.30
CA SER A 87 9.16 2.52 -16.49
C SER A 87 10.66 2.37 -16.20
N THR A 88 11.50 3.32 -16.61
CA THR A 88 12.96 3.23 -16.56
C THR A 88 13.59 3.67 -15.25
N VAL A 89 12.81 4.20 -14.30
CA VAL A 89 13.33 4.60 -12.98
C VAL A 89 13.68 3.34 -12.18
N ARG A 90 14.91 3.27 -11.69
CA ARG A 90 15.39 2.15 -10.87
C ARG A 90 15.01 2.37 -9.41
N GLU A 91 14.80 1.27 -8.68
CA GLU A 91 14.43 1.28 -7.25
C GLU A 91 15.41 2.09 -6.40
N ASN A 92 16.71 2.03 -6.71
CA ASN A 92 17.76 2.74 -5.96
C ASN A 92 17.77 4.27 -6.16
N GLN A 93 16.94 4.80 -7.06
CA GLN A 93 16.80 6.25 -7.24
C GLN A 93 15.71 6.84 -6.32
N PHE A 94 14.85 5.99 -5.77
CA PHE A 94 13.81 6.42 -4.85
C PHE A 94 14.38 6.73 -3.47
N ILE A 95 13.90 7.83 -2.88
CA ILE A 95 14.22 8.24 -1.52
C ILE A 95 13.08 7.80 -0.61
N LYS A 96 13.42 7.10 0.48
CA LYS A 96 12.44 6.66 1.47
C LYS A 96 11.88 7.85 2.22
N ILE A 97 10.56 7.95 2.28
CA ILE A 97 9.84 8.89 3.15
C ILE A 97 9.74 8.26 4.53
N ASP A 98 9.03 7.12 4.63
CA ASP A 98 8.81 6.46 5.91
C ASP A 98 8.45 4.96 5.77
N THR A 99 8.42 4.25 6.89
CA THR A 99 7.76 2.95 7.05
C THR A 99 6.40 3.17 7.71
N ILE A 100 5.33 2.96 6.93
CA ILE A 100 3.96 3.14 7.36
C ILE A 100 3.46 1.86 8.04
N ALA A 101 2.88 2.02 9.22
CA ALA A 101 2.24 0.96 10.00
C ALA A 101 0.76 1.32 10.21
N ALA A 102 -0.09 0.32 10.48
CA ALA A 102 -1.47 0.56 10.86
C ALA A 102 -1.58 0.89 12.35
N ASP A 103 -2.48 1.80 12.70
CA ASP A 103 -2.98 1.97 14.07
C ASP A 103 -3.87 0.79 14.47
N GLU A 104 -4.78 0.39 13.56
CA GLU A 104 -5.66 -0.75 13.72
C GLU A 104 -5.56 -1.70 12.52
N SER A 105 -5.23 -2.95 12.81
CA SER A 105 -5.29 -4.05 11.84
C SER A 105 -6.57 -4.86 12.00
N PHE A 106 -7.13 -5.36 10.89
CA PHE A 106 -8.28 -6.25 10.91
C PHE A 106 -7.87 -7.73 11.01
N THR A 107 -8.75 -8.55 11.57
CA THR A 107 -8.56 -9.99 11.76
C THR A 107 -9.54 -10.83 10.92
N GLY A 108 -9.44 -12.16 11.00
CA GLY A 108 -10.42 -13.07 10.39
C GLY A 108 -11.85 -12.90 10.93
N VAL A 109 -12.00 -12.47 12.19
CA VAL A 109 -13.32 -12.18 12.80
C VAL A 109 -13.95 -10.97 12.13
N ASP A 110 -13.17 -9.92 11.93
CA ASP A 110 -13.60 -8.68 11.29
C ASP A 110 -14.04 -8.90 9.84
N LEU A 111 -13.34 -9.78 9.10
CA LEU A 111 -13.76 -10.22 7.77
C LEU A 111 -15.11 -10.94 7.78
N GLY A 112 -15.36 -11.78 8.80
CA GLY A 112 -16.62 -12.50 8.96
C GLY A 112 -17.84 -11.58 9.12
N VAL A 113 -17.63 -10.40 9.73
CA VAL A 113 -18.66 -9.36 9.90
C VAL A 113 -18.53 -8.19 8.90
N ARG A 114 -17.65 -8.32 7.88
CA ARG A 114 -17.38 -7.29 6.85
C ARG A 114 -16.99 -5.92 7.42
N ARG A 115 -16.22 -5.90 8.50
CA ARG A 115 -15.81 -4.67 9.19
C ARG A 115 -14.31 -4.44 9.02
N LEU A 116 -13.90 -3.83 7.93
CA LEU A 116 -12.50 -3.46 7.74
C LEU A 116 -12.12 -2.27 8.63
N LYS A 117 -10.84 -2.20 8.99
CA LYS A 117 -10.25 -1.13 9.80
C LYS A 117 -9.49 -0.16 8.89
N LEU A 118 -10.08 1.00 8.64
CA LEU A 118 -9.50 2.04 7.78
C LEU A 118 -8.52 2.89 8.58
N ASN A 119 -7.26 2.92 8.15
CA ASN A 119 -6.19 3.75 8.70
C ASN A 119 -5.95 4.95 7.78
N THR A 120 -5.50 6.08 8.33
CA THR A 120 -5.13 7.29 7.58
C THR A 120 -3.81 7.84 8.11
N GLU A 121 -2.83 7.98 7.22
CA GLU A 121 -1.48 8.48 7.54
C GLU A 121 -1.12 9.64 6.61
N VAL A 122 -0.39 10.65 7.12
CA VAL A 122 -0.08 11.92 6.41
C VAL A 122 1.40 12.29 6.47
#